data_AF-A0AAW6PP42-F1
#
_entry.id   AF-A0AAW6PP42-F1
#
_cell.length_a   1.000
_cell.length_b   1.000
_cell.length_c   1.000
_cell.angle_alpha   90.00
_cell.angle_beta   90.00
_cell.angle_gamma   90.00
#
_symmetry.space_group_name_H-M   'P 1'
#
loop_
_entity.id
_entity.type
_entity.pdbx_description
1 polymer ?
#
loop_
_entity_poly.entity_id
_entity_poly.type
_entity_poly.pdbx_seq_one_letter_code
_entity_poly.pdbx_strand_id
1 'polypeptide(L)'
;MEDEKVTVFKVNVGVGLMGMTSVSTSMDENSKKTLIERHGSMVSNLIPSVIVICEDYLAKTILGMVAHESKGSYKVITAGAWDNMPTLMYGIYVYREQLKASGDNRFLEVVCVTDGDIHNDKLNKVLDKVHSGINVPEDMKQALALAKCSLHDFHLQNLKPIGGLPEYHHQLWLNDVSEDVVNEYHREKFQMLESALERAQESVRPSIETELMCLCKDMEEVNRIANASRSIPYHTMKDGKGRVDCHGFYNVLREKLSDGDTLMKYSLHHLEFSVLSIIRQYNHKSWQAYISPVKDAMEKAFAHHVKMFTPDRFNLTEIGRGE
;
A
#
# COMPACT_ATOMS: atom_id res chain seq x y z
N MET A 1 28.29 -2.34 0.66
CA MET A 1 27.07 -1.76 1.25
C MET A 1 26.37 -1.05 0.10
N GLU A 2 25.59 -1.81 -0.66
CA GLU A 2 24.72 -1.22 -1.67
C GLU A 2 23.62 -0.47 -0.93
N ASP A 3 23.43 0.81 -1.29
CA ASP A 3 22.31 1.60 -0.83
C ASP A 3 21.01 0.85 -1.17
N GLU A 4 20.34 0.30 -0.15
CA GLU A 4 18.96 -0.14 -0.28
C GLU A 4 18.16 1.03 -0.83
N LYS A 5 17.74 0.93 -2.11
CA LYS A 5 16.89 1.92 -2.75
C LYS A 5 15.57 1.97 -2.00
N VAL A 6 15.50 2.89 -1.05
CA VAL A 6 14.28 3.25 -0.34
C VAL A 6 13.32 3.85 -1.35
N THR A 7 12.18 3.20 -1.56
CA THR A 7 11.15 3.68 -2.45
C THR A 7 10.19 4.59 -1.67
N VAL A 8 10.20 5.88 -1.98
CA VAL A 8 9.28 6.88 -1.41
C VAL A 8 8.22 7.21 -2.45
N PHE A 9 6.96 7.00 -2.12
CA PHE A 9 5.83 7.27 -3.01
C PHE A 9 5.18 8.60 -2.63
N LYS A 10 5.31 9.58 -3.54
CA LYS A 10 4.81 10.97 -3.46
C LYS A 10 5.33 11.78 -2.26
N VAL A 11 5.60 13.07 -2.50
CA VAL A 11 5.97 14.05 -1.46
C VAL A 11 4.74 14.90 -1.17
N ASN A 12 4.30 14.94 0.09
CA ASN A 12 3.17 15.77 0.49
C ASN A 12 3.63 17.02 1.24
N VAL A 13 3.00 18.14 0.87
CA VAL A 13 3.23 19.45 1.46
C VAL A 13 1.99 19.79 2.29
N GLY A 14 2.14 19.89 3.60
CA GLY A 14 1.13 20.45 4.48
C GLY A 14 1.22 21.98 4.46
N VAL A 15 0.09 22.67 4.33
CA VAL A 15 0.07 24.13 4.48
C VAL A 15 -0.29 24.44 5.93
N GLY A 16 0.67 24.95 6.69
CA GLY A 16 0.40 25.59 7.97
C GLY A 16 0.08 27.07 7.77
N LEU A 17 -0.88 27.60 8.53
CA LEU A 17 -1.03 29.04 8.70
C LEU A 17 -0.20 29.46 9.92
N MET A 18 0.80 30.29 9.71
CA MET A 18 1.41 31.09 10.78
C MET A 18 0.77 32.46 10.74
N GLY A 19 0.41 33.05 11.87
CA GLY A 19 -0.15 34.39 11.82
C GLY A 19 -0.20 35.10 13.15
N MET A 20 -0.57 36.37 13.07
CA MET A 20 -0.72 37.28 14.18
C MET A 20 -2.15 37.79 14.19
N THR A 21 -2.76 37.78 15.36
CA THR A 21 -4.02 38.50 15.59
C THR A 21 -3.68 39.83 16.27
N SER A 22 -3.92 40.96 15.61
CA SER A 22 -3.89 42.28 16.25
C SER A 22 -5.31 42.66 16.66
N VAL A 23 -5.46 43.07 17.91
CA VAL A 23 -6.71 43.65 18.42
C VAL A 23 -6.43 45.11 18.70
N SER A 24 -7.06 46.00 17.94
CA SER A 24 -7.02 47.44 18.20
C SER A 24 -8.40 47.92 18.59
N THR A 25 -8.47 48.86 19.52
CA THR A 25 -9.73 49.47 19.93
C THR A 25 -9.59 50.97 19.83
N SER A 26 -10.40 51.59 18.98
CA SER A 26 -10.50 53.04 18.87
C SER A 26 -11.77 53.52 19.54
N MET A 27 -11.68 54.69 20.18
CA MET A 27 -12.81 55.40 20.76
C MET A 27 -13.04 56.65 19.92
N ASP A 28 -14.22 56.77 19.31
CA ASP A 28 -14.72 58.03 18.78
C ASP A 28 -15.73 58.63 19.77
N GLU A 29 -16.00 59.94 19.66
CA GLU A 29 -16.79 60.73 20.62
C GLU A 29 -18.16 60.12 21.01
N ASN A 30 -18.71 59.19 20.22
CA ASN A 30 -19.95 58.46 20.55
C ASN A 30 -19.93 56.94 20.25
N SER A 31 -18.77 56.32 19.95
CA SER A 31 -18.74 54.86 19.76
C SER A 31 -17.37 54.22 20.01
N LYS A 32 -17.38 53.03 20.61
CA LYS A 32 -16.20 52.17 20.77
C LYS A 32 -16.15 51.18 19.62
N LYS A 33 -15.09 51.22 18.82
CA LYS A 33 -14.85 50.26 17.74
C LYS A 33 -13.68 49.36 18.11
N THR A 34 -13.94 48.07 18.25
CA THR A 34 -12.89 47.05 18.38
C THR A 34 -12.68 46.40 17.02
N LEU A 35 -11.47 46.50 16.50
CA LEU A 35 -11.00 45.89 15.27
C LEU A 35 -10.13 44.69 15.62
N ILE A 36 -10.44 43.54 15.02
CA ILE A 36 -9.64 42.32 15.14
C ILE A 36 -9.10 42.02 13.74
N GLU A 37 -7.81 42.25 13.52
CA GLU A 37 -7.13 41.95 12.27
C GLU A 37 -6.35 40.64 12.43
N ARG A 38 -6.45 39.75 11.45
CA ARG A 38 -5.72 38.49 11.42
C ARG A 38 -4.82 38.50 10.21
N HIS A 39 -3.52 38.56 10.44
CA HIS A 39 -2.49 38.42 9.41
C HIS A 39 -1.97 36.99 9.44
N GLY A 40 -1.84 36.35 8.28
CA GLY A 40 -1.27 35.01 8.19
C GLY A 40 -0.35 34.86 6.99
N SER A 41 0.73 34.11 7.16
CA SER A 41 1.55 33.54 6.09
C SER A 41 1.29 32.04 5.98
N MET A 42 1.22 31.55 4.75
CA MET A 42 1.19 30.11 4.48
C MET A 42 2.63 29.59 4.49
N VAL A 43 2.94 28.69 5.41
CA VAL A 43 4.22 27.95 5.41
C VAL A 43 3.92 26.53 4.99
N SER A 44 4.48 26.13 3.86
CA SER A 44 4.52 24.74 3.42
C SER A 44 5.49 23.95 4.31
N ASN A 45 4.97 23.02 5.10
CA ASN A 45 5.76 22.06 5.86
C ASN A 45 5.74 20.71 5.15
N LEU A 46 6.91 20.09 5.03
CA LEU A 46 7.02 18.71 4.54
C LEU A 46 6.39 17.78 5.56
N ILE A 47 5.34 17.05 5.17
CA ILE A 47 4.81 15.96 5.98
C ILE A 47 5.58 14.69 5.60
N PRO A 48 6.30 14.05 6.53
CA PRO A 48 7.01 12.82 6.22
C PRO A 48 6.03 11.71 5.80
N SER A 49 6.54 10.73 5.04
CA SER A 49 5.75 9.59 4.62
C SER A 49 5.42 8.68 5.81
N VAL A 50 4.24 8.07 5.78
CA VAL A 50 3.92 6.92 6.66
C VAL A 50 4.86 5.78 6.30
N ILE A 51 5.43 5.14 7.32
CA ILE A 51 6.30 3.98 7.12
C ILE A 51 5.41 2.74 7.07
N VAL A 52 5.52 1.97 5.98
CA VAL A 52 4.84 0.67 5.85
C VAL A 52 5.90 -0.42 5.84
N ILE A 53 5.77 -1.38 6.73
CA ILE A 53 6.74 -2.44 6.93
C ILE A 53 6.10 -3.74 6.47
N CYS A 54 6.83 -4.51 5.67
CA CYS A 54 6.35 -5.74 5.06
C CYS A 54 7.39 -6.85 5.16
N GLU A 55 6.97 -8.09 4.96
CA GLU A 55 7.83 -9.26 5.20
C GLU A 55 8.95 -9.32 4.15
N ASP A 56 8.55 -9.41 2.89
CA ASP A 56 9.45 -9.72 1.80
C ASP A 56 9.27 -8.83 0.56
N TYR A 57 9.88 -9.24 -0.55
CA TYR A 57 9.81 -8.52 -1.82
C TYR A 57 8.44 -8.62 -2.52
N LEU A 58 7.72 -9.73 -2.36
CA LEU A 58 6.39 -9.91 -2.93
C LEU A 58 5.40 -8.95 -2.25
N ALA A 59 5.41 -8.92 -0.91
CA ALA A 59 4.66 -7.98 -0.09
C ALA A 59 4.98 -6.52 -0.47
N LYS A 60 6.26 -6.19 -0.64
CA LYS A 60 6.70 -4.85 -1.08
C LYS A 60 6.14 -4.48 -2.45
N THR A 61 6.11 -5.42 -3.39
CA THR A 61 5.54 -5.22 -4.74
C THR A 61 4.05 -4.90 -4.65
N ILE A 62 3.30 -5.70 -3.88
CA ILE A 62 1.87 -5.50 -3.66
C ILE A 62 1.61 -4.15 -3.02
N LEU A 63 2.33 -3.80 -1.95
CA LEU A 63 2.21 -2.52 -1.26
C LEU A 63 2.56 -1.33 -2.15
N GLY A 64 3.50 -1.47 -3.08
CA GLY A 64 3.75 -0.47 -4.11
C GLY A 64 2.49 -0.19 -4.94
N MET A 65 1.80 -1.24 -5.39
CA MET A 65 0.53 -1.10 -6.11
C MET A 65 -0.58 -0.51 -5.23
N VAL A 66 -0.69 -0.95 -3.97
CA VAL A 66 -1.67 -0.41 -3.01
C VAL A 66 -1.41 1.07 -2.74
N ALA A 67 -0.16 1.50 -2.58
CA ALA A 67 0.20 2.89 -2.36
C ALA A 67 -0.21 3.80 -3.54
N HIS A 68 -0.17 3.29 -4.77
CA HIS A 68 -0.68 4.01 -5.94
C HIS A 68 -2.21 4.17 -5.95
N GLU A 69 -2.94 3.25 -5.32
CA GLU A 69 -4.40 3.29 -5.18
C GLU A 69 -4.90 3.97 -3.91
N SER A 70 -3.99 4.25 -2.97
CA SER A 70 -4.28 4.83 -1.66
C SER A 70 -4.05 6.34 -1.68
N LYS A 71 -4.83 7.07 -0.88
CA LYS A 71 -4.57 8.48 -0.61
C LYS A 71 -3.44 8.61 0.40
N GLY A 72 -2.31 9.19 0.01
CA GLY A 72 -1.25 9.54 0.97
C GLY A 72 0.16 9.49 0.42
N SER A 73 1.12 9.58 1.33
CA SER A 73 2.55 9.43 1.08
C SER A 73 3.07 8.28 1.93
N TYR A 74 3.69 7.30 1.28
CA TYR A 74 4.08 6.03 1.90
C TYR A 74 5.53 5.69 1.55
N LYS A 75 6.24 5.14 2.53
CA LYS A 75 7.59 4.59 2.38
C LYS A 75 7.56 3.13 2.81
N VAL A 76 7.82 2.22 1.87
CA VAL A 76 7.74 0.77 2.13
C VAL A 76 9.13 0.20 2.45
N ILE A 77 9.23 -0.53 3.56
CA ILE A 77 10.46 -1.15 4.07
C ILE A 77 10.21 -2.65 4.29
N THR A 78 11.21 -3.49 4.00
CA THR A 78 11.16 -4.93 4.25
C THR A 78 11.77 -5.28 5.60
N ALA A 79 11.07 -6.08 6.40
CA ALA A 79 11.53 -6.61 7.69
C ALA A 79 12.32 -7.92 7.54
N GLY A 80 12.30 -8.53 6.35
CA GLY A 80 12.96 -9.80 6.01
C GLY A 80 12.18 -11.02 6.50
N ALA A 81 11.56 -10.94 7.68
CA ALA A 81 10.68 -11.96 8.23
C ALA A 81 9.57 -11.29 9.05
N TRP A 82 8.36 -11.86 9.01
CA TRP A 82 7.22 -11.26 9.74
C TRP A 82 7.42 -11.25 11.26
N ASP A 83 8.18 -12.18 11.83
CA ASP A 83 8.41 -12.31 13.26
C ASP A 83 9.30 -11.19 13.84
N ASN A 84 9.99 -10.44 12.97
CA ASN A 84 10.68 -9.21 13.34
C ASN A 84 9.72 -8.03 13.57
N MET A 85 8.55 -8.03 12.92
CA MET A 85 7.62 -6.90 12.96
C MET A 85 7.05 -6.61 14.35
N PRO A 86 6.62 -7.59 15.17
CA PRO A 86 6.12 -7.33 16.52
C PRO A 86 7.14 -6.61 17.41
N THR A 87 8.41 -7.07 17.37
CA THR A 87 9.50 -6.47 18.16
C THR A 87 9.79 -5.04 17.73
N LEU A 88 9.81 -4.81 16.41
CA LEU A 88 10.03 -3.49 15.84
C LEU A 88 8.88 -2.54 16.21
N MET A 89 7.63 -2.96 16.09
CA MET A 89 6.46 -2.15 16.47
C MET A 89 6.45 -1.82 17.96
N TYR A 90 6.82 -2.77 18.80
CA TYR A 90 6.95 -2.52 20.24
C TYR A 90 7.97 -1.43 20.54
N GLY A 91 9.19 -1.49 19.97
CA GLY A 91 10.20 -0.46 20.17
C GLY A 91 9.74 0.92 19.70
N ILE A 92 9.05 0.98 18.57
CA ILE A 92 8.51 2.22 18.01
C ILE A 92 7.40 2.79 18.92
N TYR A 93 6.49 1.97 19.44
CA TYR A 93 5.45 2.45 20.36
C TYR A 93 5.98 2.82 21.75
N VAL A 94 7.02 2.14 22.26
CA VAL A 94 7.69 2.58 23.48
C VAL A 94 8.28 3.98 23.29
N TYR A 95 8.95 4.22 22.16
CA TYR A 95 9.47 5.55 21.85
C TYR A 95 8.36 6.60 21.68
N ARG A 96 7.21 6.22 21.10
CA ARG A 96 6.02 7.08 21.00
C ARG A 96 5.54 7.55 22.36
N GLU A 97 5.41 6.66 23.33
CA GLU A 97 4.95 7.01 24.68
C GLU A 97 5.96 7.91 25.40
N GLN A 98 7.26 7.69 25.20
CA GLN A 98 8.31 8.57 25.72
C GLN A 98 8.28 9.98 25.09
N LEU A 99 8.02 10.08 23.78
CA LEU A 99 7.85 11.37 23.10
C LEU A 99 6.63 12.14 23.61
N LYS A 100 5.49 11.44 23.80
CA LYS A 100 4.29 12.07 24.39
C LYS A 100 4.58 12.60 25.80
N ALA A 101 5.33 11.85 26.61
CA ALA A 101 5.71 12.27 27.96
C ALA A 101 6.61 13.54 27.96
N SER A 102 7.35 13.81 26.89
CA SER A 102 8.13 15.05 26.73
C SER A 102 7.34 16.23 26.15
N GLY A 103 6.05 16.02 25.83
CA GLY A 103 5.16 17.01 25.25
C GLY A 103 5.17 17.07 23.72
N ASP A 104 5.89 16.16 23.04
CA ASP A 104 5.90 16.08 21.58
C ASP A 104 4.98 14.98 21.06
N ASN A 105 3.88 15.37 20.43
CA ASN A 105 2.92 14.44 19.83
C ASN A 105 3.22 14.11 18.36
N ARG A 106 4.30 14.67 17.79
CA ARG A 106 4.69 14.42 16.39
C ARG A 106 5.39 13.07 16.30
N PHE A 107 4.61 12.07 15.92
CA PHE A 107 5.09 10.71 15.79
C PHE A 107 4.85 10.19 14.38
N LEU A 108 5.87 9.56 13.79
CA LEU A 108 5.76 8.93 12.48
C LEU A 108 4.87 7.70 12.58
N GLU A 109 3.67 7.75 11.99
CA GLU A 109 2.82 6.57 11.89
C GLU A 109 3.52 5.44 11.11
N VAL A 110 3.37 4.23 11.65
CA VAL A 110 3.95 3.00 11.14
C VAL A 110 2.85 1.95 11.00
N VAL A 111 2.82 1.27 9.87
CA VAL A 111 1.88 0.18 9.59
C VAL A 111 2.69 -1.07 9.26
N CYS A 112 2.46 -2.17 9.98
CA CYS A 112 3.04 -3.46 9.62
C CYS A 112 2.03 -4.28 8.83
N VAL A 113 2.47 -4.85 7.72
CA VAL A 113 1.64 -5.64 6.80
C VAL A 113 2.27 -7.00 6.62
N THR A 114 1.49 -8.04 6.87
CA THR A 114 1.87 -9.43 6.64
C THR A 114 1.15 -10.00 5.43
N ASP A 115 1.66 -11.12 4.92
CA ASP A 115 1.15 -11.75 3.71
C ASP A 115 -0.21 -12.45 3.92
N GLY A 116 -0.70 -12.52 5.17
CA GLY A 116 -2.04 -12.97 5.52
C GLY A 116 -2.17 -14.48 5.77
N ASP A 117 -1.05 -15.19 5.87
CA ASP A 117 -1.00 -16.62 6.19
C ASP A 117 -0.58 -16.92 7.65
N ILE A 118 -0.46 -15.89 8.48
CA ILE A 118 -0.04 -16.01 9.88
C ILE A 118 -1.24 -16.35 10.77
N HIS A 119 -1.14 -17.46 11.49
CA HIS A 119 -2.12 -17.82 12.52
C HIS A 119 -1.97 -16.96 13.79
N ASN A 120 -3.10 -16.51 14.35
CA ASN A 120 -3.18 -15.74 15.60
C ASN A 120 -2.39 -16.35 16.77
N ASP A 121 -2.39 -17.68 16.89
CA ASP A 121 -1.63 -18.37 17.96
C ASP A 121 -0.13 -18.19 17.82
N LYS A 122 0.38 -18.16 16.59
CA LYS A 122 1.80 -17.94 16.30
C LYS A 122 2.15 -16.49 16.57
N LEU A 123 1.29 -15.55 16.17
CA LEU A 123 1.46 -14.12 16.45
C LEU A 123 1.49 -13.82 17.95
N ASN A 124 0.52 -14.34 18.71
CA ASN A 124 0.46 -14.16 20.17
C ASN A 124 1.74 -14.70 20.84
N LYS A 125 2.23 -15.88 20.43
CA LYS A 125 3.49 -16.43 20.94
C LYS A 125 4.71 -15.56 20.67
N VAL A 126 4.75 -14.84 19.54
CA VAL A 126 5.84 -13.90 19.26
C VAL A 126 5.68 -12.65 20.12
N LEU A 127 4.48 -12.06 20.19
CA LEU A 127 4.18 -10.90 21.03
C LEU A 127 4.53 -11.14 22.51
N ASP A 128 4.22 -12.32 23.05
CA ASP A 128 4.55 -12.69 24.43
C ASP A 128 6.06 -12.79 24.68
N LYS A 129 6.87 -12.97 23.63
CA LYS A 129 8.34 -12.99 23.71
C LYS A 129 8.99 -11.63 23.50
N VAL A 130 8.27 -10.65 22.95
CA VAL A 130 8.79 -9.31 22.66
C VAL A 130 9.21 -8.60 23.96
N HIS A 131 8.50 -8.84 25.05
CA HIS A 131 8.84 -8.29 26.35
C HIS A 131 8.65 -9.33 27.46
N SER A 132 9.66 -9.48 28.31
CA SER A 132 9.63 -10.40 29.46
C SER A 132 10.04 -9.67 30.73
N GLY A 133 9.33 -9.94 31.83
CA GLY A 133 9.58 -9.32 33.14
C GLY A 133 8.36 -9.38 34.04
N ILE A 134 8.58 -9.39 35.36
CA ILE A 134 7.50 -9.51 36.36
C ILE A 134 6.81 -8.15 36.61
N ASN A 135 7.53 -7.05 36.42
CA ASN A 135 7.05 -5.68 36.66
C ASN A 135 7.13 -4.85 35.38
N VAL A 136 6.20 -5.10 34.45
CA VAL A 136 6.09 -4.34 33.19
C VAL A 136 5.44 -2.98 33.47
N PRO A 137 6.11 -1.86 33.17
CA PRO A 137 5.52 -0.51 33.25
C PRO A 137 4.23 -0.36 32.41
N GLU A 138 3.33 0.53 32.81
CA GLU A 138 2.00 0.64 32.19
C GLU A 138 2.06 1.18 30.75
N ASP A 139 2.98 2.11 30.47
CA ASP A 139 3.30 2.62 29.14
C ASP A 139 3.80 1.51 28.20
N MET A 140 4.59 0.57 28.72
CA MET A 140 5.05 -0.60 27.95
C MET A 140 3.91 -1.59 27.65
N LYS A 141 2.94 -1.76 28.56
CA LYS A 141 1.73 -2.56 28.28
C LYS A 141 0.87 -1.93 27.19
N GLN A 142 0.72 -0.60 27.22
CA GLN A 142 0.02 0.13 26.17
C GLN A 142 0.73 0.02 24.83
N ALA A 143 2.06 0.12 24.81
CA ALA A 143 2.85 -0.08 23.59
C ALA A 143 2.67 -1.49 22.99
N LEU A 144 2.62 -2.53 23.82
CA LEU A 144 2.37 -3.90 23.37
C LEU A 144 0.95 -4.07 22.81
N ALA A 145 -0.06 -3.47 23.45
CA ALA A 145 -1.44 -3.48 22.96
C ALA A 145 -1.55 -2.76 21.59
N LEU A 146 -0.89 -1.62 21.44
CA LEU A 146 -0.82 -0.88 20.18
C LEU A 146 -0.09 -1.68 19.10
N ALA A 147 1.03 -2.34 19.43
CA ALA A 147 1.76 -3.21 18.50
C ALA A 147 0.87 -4.32 17.94
N LYS A 148 0.07 -4.96 18.80
CA LYS A 148 -0.88 -6.00 18.40
C LYS A 148 -1.97 -5.50 17.44
N CYS A 149 -2.48 -4.28 17.66
CA CYS A 149 -3.53 -3.69 16.82
C CYS A 149 -3.04 -3.11 15.49
N SER A 150 -1.71 -3.05 15.28
CA SER A 150 -1.09 -2.35 14.14
C SER A 150 -0.41 -3.29 13.16
N LEU A 151 -0.63 -4.59 13.33
CA LEU A 151 -0.36 -5.64 12.36
C LEU A 151 -1.61 -5.86 11.53
N HIS A 152 -1.47 -5.70 10.23
CA HIS A 152 -2.54 -5.86 9.26
C HIS A 152 -2.17 -6.95 8.27
N ASP A 153 -3.16 -7.69 7.83
CA ASP A 153 -2.98 -8.81 6.93
C ASP A 153 -3.71 -8.52 5.63
N PHE A 154 -3.14 -8.94 4.50
CA PHE A 154 -3.93 -9.02 3.28
C PHE A 154 -5.05 -10.06 3.42
N HIS A 155 -6.17 -9.81 2.75
CA HIS A 155 -7.34 -10.68 2.87
C HIS A 155 -7.25 -11.89 1.93
N LEU A 156 -6.88 -13.05 2.47
CA LEU A 156 -6.89 -14.33 1.74
C LEU A 156 -8.19 -15.10 2.01
N GLN A 157 -8.78 -15.68 0.95
CA GLN A 157 -9.99 -16.50 1.06
C GLN A 157 -9.58 -17.93 1.47
N ASN A 158 -10.39 -18.65 2.25
CA ASN A 158 -10.19 -20.08 2.51
C ASN A 158 -8.76 -20.51 2.92
N LEU A 159 -8.48 -20.50 4.22
CA LEU A 159 -7.22 -20.98 4.82
C LEU A 159 -7.06 -22.51 4.68
N LYS A 160 -6.82 -22.99 3.45
CA LYS A 160 -6.38 -24.37 3.22
C LYS A 160 -4.99 -24.54 3.83
N PRO A 161 -4.63 -25.73 4.35
CA PRO A 161 -3.30 -26.02 4.88
C PRO A 161 -2.30 -26.25 3.72
N ILE A 162 -2.06 -25.20 2.93
CA ILE A 162 -1.15 -25.16 1.79
C ILE A 162 -0.08 -24.11 2.11
N GLY A 163 1.20 -24.42 1.85
CA GLY A 163 2.28 -23.42 1.95
C GLY A 163 2.22 -22.44 0.78
N GLY A 164 2.63 -21.18 0.98
CA GLY A 164 2.57 -20.14 -0.06
C GLY A 164 1.14 -19.78 -0.42
N LEU A 165 0.32 -19.46 0.61
CA LEU A 165 -1.09 -19.14 0.42
C LEU A 165 -1.32 -17.87 -0.45
N PRO A 166 -0.50 -16.80 -0.35
CA PRO A 166 -0.60 -15.66 -1.26
C PRO A 166 -0.41 -16.06 -2.72
N GLU A 167 0.65 -16.80 -3.03
CA GLU A 167 0.97 -17.23 -4.39
C GLU A 167 -0.08 -18.20 -4.95
N TYR A 168 -0.62 -19.08 -4.11
CA TYR A 168 -1.76 -19.91 -4.47
C TYR A 168 -2.97 -19.07 -4.90
N HIS A 169 -3.28 -18.00 -4.17
CA HIS A 169 -4.37 -17.10 -4.52
C HIS A 169 -4.10 -16.31 -5.79
N HIS A 170 -2.87 -15.80 -5.96
CA HIS A 170 -2.47 -15.12 -7.19
C HIS A 170 -2.63 -16.05 -8.40
N GLN A 171 -2.27 -17.33 -8.26
CA GLN A 171 -2.52 -18.34 -9.28
C GLN A 171 -4.01 -18.50 -9.57
N LEU A 172 -4.85 -18.67 -8.55
CA LEU A 172 -6.30 -18.80 -8.73
C LEU A 172 -6.90 -17.59 -9.46
N TRP A 173 -6.57 -16.38 -9.02
CA TRP A 173 -7.11 -15.16 -9.59
C TRP A 173 -6.63 -14.91 -11.02
N LEU A 174 -5.39 -15.29 -11.33
CA LEU A 174 -4.87 -15.27 -12.70
C LEU A 174 -5.57 -16.32 -13.58
N ASN A 175 -5.88 -17.50 -13.01
CA ASN A 175 -6.59 -18.56 -13.74
C ASN A 175 -8.02 -18.16 -14.09
N ASP A 176 -8.67 -17.32 -13.28
CA ASP A 176 -10.00 -16.76 -13.56
C ASP A 176 -10.00 -15.73 -14.72
N VAL A 177 -8.83 -15.21 -15.12
CA VAL A 177 -8.71 -14.34 -16.30
C VAL A 177 -8.80 -15.21 -17.55
N SER A 178 -10.01 -15.36 -18.10
CA SER A 178 -10.26 -16.07 -19.36
C SER A 178 -10.18 -15.14 -20.58
N GLU A 179 -10.12 -15.73 -21.77
CA GLU A 179 -10.17 -14.98 -23.03
C GLU A 179 -11.45 -14.12 -23.13
N ASP A 180 -12.59 -14.65 -22.66
CA ASP A 180 -13.84 -13.89 -22.60
C ASP A 180 -13.74 -12.67 -21.68
N VAL A 181 -13.08 -12.81 -20.52
CA VAL A 181 -12.87 -11.68 -19.59
C VAL A 181 -11.99 -10.60 -20.24
N VAL A 182 -10.93 -10.99 -20.94
CA VAL A 182 -10.04 -10.06 -21.65
C VAL A 182 -10.77 -9.37 -22.81
N ASN A 183 -11.51 -10.13 -23.61
CA ASN A 183 -12.31 -9.60 -24.72
C ASN A 183 -13.41 -8.65 -24.23
N GLU A 184 -14.10 -8.99 -23.13
CA GLU A 184 -15.11 -8.12 -22.53
C GLU A 184 -14.51 -6.79 -22.07
N TYR A 185 -13.38 -6.85 -21.37
CA TYR A 185 -12.71 -5.65 -20.83
C TYR A 185 -12.34 -4.65 -21.94
N HIS A 186 -11.91 -5.14 -23.11
CA HIS A 186 -11.49 -4.30 -24.23
C HIS A 186 -12.58 -4.02 -25.27
N ARG A 187 -13.77 -4.63 -25.15
CA ARG A 187 -14.84 -4.56 -26.14
C ARG A 187 -15.14 -3.15 -26.62
N GLU A 188 -15.38 -2.23 -25.69
CA GLU A 188 -15.73 -0.84 -26.02
C GLU A 188 -14.59 -0.12 -26.76
N LYS A 189 -13.35 -0.29 -26.28
CA LYS A 189 -12.17 0.32 -26.90
C LYS A 189 -11.93 -0.25 -28.30
N PHE A 190 -12.08 -1.56 -28.45
CA PHE A 190 -11.91 -2.25 -29.72
C PHE A 190 -12.93 -1.77 -30.76
N GLN A 191 -14.21 -1.77 -30.42
CA GLN A 191 -15.29 -1.27 -31.29
C GLN A 191 -15.13 0.20 -31.66
N MET A 192 -14.68 1.02 -30.71
CA MET A 192 -14.38 2.44 -30.95
C MET A 192 -13.27 2.60 -32.00
N LEU A 193 -12.18 1.84 -31.88
CA LEU A 193 -11.05 1.90 -32.81
C LEU A 193 -11.41 1.34 -34.19
N GLU A 194 -12.17 0.25 -34.29
CA GLU A 194 -12.67 -0.27 -35.56
C GLU A 194 -13.57 0.75 -36.26
N SER A 195 -14.54 1.32 -35.53
CA SER A 195 -15.43 2.37 -36.06
C SER A 195 -14.67 3.63 -36.47
N ALA A 196 -13.56 3.94 -35.79
CA ALA A 196 -12.68 5.05 -36.15
C ALA A 196 -11.91 4.73 -37.44
N LEU A 197 -11.41 3.50 -37.59
CA LEU A 197 -10.68 3.05 -38.77
C LEU A 197 -11.55 3.08 -40.04
N GLU A 198 -12.82 2.70 -39.95
CA GLU A 198 -13.76 2.75 -41.07
C GLU A 198 -14.00 4.18 -41.58
N ARG A 199 -14.00 5.16 -40.68
CA ARG A 199 -14.26 6.58 -41.00
C ARG A 199 -13.00 7.42 -41.20
N ALA A 200 -11.82 6.84 -40.97
CA ALA A 200 -10.56 7.57 -40.99
C ALA A 200 -10.10 7.88 -42.41
N GLN A 201 -9.58 9.10 -42.59
CA GLN A 201 -8.81 9.48 -43.77
C GLN A 201 -7.52 8.68 -43.84
N GLU A 202 -7.03 8.45 -45.05
CA GLU A 202 -5.89 7.57 -45.35
C GLU A 202 -4.60 7.95 -44.60
N SER A 203 -4.42 9.23 -44.29
CA SER A 203 -3.29 9.73 -43.50
C SER A 203 -3.29 9.31 -42.03
N VAL A 204 -4.45 8.97 -41.45
CA VAL A 204 -4.62 8.65 -40.01
C VAL A 204 -4.82 7.15 -39.77
N ARG A 205 -5.22 6.39 -40.82
CA ARG A 205 -5.44 4.93 -40.73
C ARG A 205 -4.25 4.18 -40.11
N PRO A 206 -2.98 4.41 -40.50
CA PRO A 206 -1.86 3.65 -39.95
C PRO A 206 -1.71 3.80 -38.42
N SER A 207 -2.04 4.97 -37.88
CA SER A 207 -1.99 5.21 -36.43
C SER A 207 -3.05 4.40 -35.69
N ILE A 208 -4.28 4.34 -36.21
CA ILE A 208 -5.37 3.57 -35.63
C ILE A 208 -5.09 2.07 -35.75
N GLU A 209 -4.59 1.61 -36.89
CA GLU A 209 -4.17 0.21 -37.11
C GLU A 209 -3.05 -0.20 -36.15
N THR A 210 -2.09 0.70 -35.90
CA THR A 210 -1.02 0.46 -34.92
C THR A 210 -1.59 0.32 -33.51
N GLU A 211 -2.56 1.17 -33.11
CA GLU A 211 -3.19 1.07 -31.80
C GLU A 211 -4.00 -0.23 -31.65
N LEU A 212 -4.76 -0.63 -32.68
CA LEU A 212 -5.47 -1.92 -32.72
C LEU A 212 -4.49 -3.10 -32.62
N MET A 213 -3.40 -3.08 -33.39
CA MET A 213 -2.38 -4.13 -33.33
C MET A 213 -1.75 -4.22 -31.93
N CYS A 214 -1.43 -3.08 -31.31
CA CYS A 214 -0.91 -3.04 -29.95
C CYS A 214 -1.92 -3.61 -28.94
N LEU A 215 -3.21 -3.30 -29.11
CA LEU A 215 -4.29 -3.82 -28.27
C LEU A 215 -4.42 -5.34 -28.41
N CYS A 216 -4.47 -5.87 -29.64
CA CYS A 216 -4.51 -7.31 -29.90
C CYS A 216 -3.32 -8.03 -29.26
N LYS A 217 -2.10 -7.48 -29.43
CA LYS A 217 -0.89 -8.05 -28.84
C LYS A 217 -0.91 -8.04 -27.30
N ASP A 218 -1.44 -6.99 -26.69
CA ASP A 218 -1.63 -6.93 -25.23
C ASP A 218 -2.59 -8.04 -24.76
N MET A 219 -3.71 -8.23 -25.47
CA MET A 219 -4.70 -9.26 -25.16
C MET A 219 -4.13 -10.68 -25.34
N GLU A 220 -3.41 -10.93 -26.44
CA GLU A 220 -2.73 -12.20 -26.71
C GLU A 220 -1.73 -12.56 -25.60
N GLU A 221 -0.95 -11.59 -25.14
CA GLU A 221 0.05 -11.80 -24.09
C GLU A 221 -0.58 -12.09 -22.72
N VAL A 222 -1.64 -11.36 -22.37
CA VAL A 222 -2.42 -11.64 -21.15
C VAL A 222 -2.98 -13.07 -21.19
N ASN A 223 -3.57 -13.46 -22.32
CA ASN A 223 -4.10 -14.80 -22.52
C ASN A 223 -2.99 -15.86 -22.45
N ARG A 224 -1.81 -15.61 -23.04
CA ARG A 224 -0.64 -16.51 -22.98
C ARG A 224 -0.22 -16.75 -21.53
N ILE A 225 -0.10 -15.70 -20.72
CA ILE A 225 0.31 -15.79 -19.31
C ILE A 225 -0.76 -16.53 -18.48
N ALA A 226 -2.04 -16.19 -18.65
CA ALA A 226 -3.12 -16.85 -17.93
C ALA A 226 -3.26 -18.34 -18.32
N ASN A 227 -3.11 -18.67 -19.61
CA ASN A 227 -3.10 -20.05 -20.10
C ASN A 227 -1.92 -20.85 -19.53
N ALA A 228 -0.72 -20.25 -19.49
CA ALA A 228 0.45 -20.86 -18.88
C ALA A 228 0.22 -21.19 -17.39
N SER A 229 -0.35 -20.24 -16.64
CA SER A 229 -0.73 -20.43 -15.24
C SER A 229 -1.75 -21.56 -15.03
N ARG A 230 -2.80 -21.64 -15.88
CA ARG A 230 -3.81 -22.71 -15.82
C ARG A 230 -3.21 -24.09 -16.12
N SER A 231 -2.13 -24.15 -16.87
CA SER A 231 -1.41 -25.40 -17.16
C SER A 231 -0.53 -25.92 -16.02
N ILE A 232 -0.38 -25.16 -14.92
CA ILE A 232 0.41 -25.53 -13.74
C ILE A 232 -0.54 -26.09 -12.68
N PRO A 233 -0.58 -27.41 -12.45
CA PRO A 233 -1.45 -27.97 -11.42
C PRO A 233 -0.83 -27.68 -10.04
N TYR A 234 -1.51 -26.89 -9.19
CA TYR A 234 -0.93 -26.45 -7.91
C TYR A 234 -0.45 -27.61 -7.01
N HIS A 235 -1.09 -28.77 -7.09
CA HIS A 235 -0.74 -29.97 -6.31
C HIS A 235 0.59 -30.62 -6.69
N THR A 236 1.22 -30.21 -7.81
CA THR A 236 2.56 -30.67 -8.20
C THR A 236 3.65 -29.87 -7.49
N MET A 237 3.34 -28.68 -6.98
CA MET A 237 4.30 -27.87 -6.21
C MET A 237 4.31 -28.37 -4.76
N LYS A 238 5.45 -28.86 -4.30
CA LYS A 238 5.58 -29.54 -3.00
C LYS A 238 6.81 -29.07 -2.22
N ASP A 239 6.68 -29.01 -0.91
CA ASP A 239 7.79 -28.80 0.02
C ASP A 239 8.69 -30.04 0.11
N GLY A 240 9.81 -29.93 0.83
CA GLY A 240 10.73 -31.05 1.09
C GLY A 240 10.12 -32.22 1.88
N LYS A 241 8.88 -32.09 2.37
CA LYS A 241 8.11 -33.12 3.07
C LYS A 241 6.96 -33.68 2.22
N GLY A 242 6.86 -33.27 0.96
CA GLY A 242 5.84 -33.73 0.00
C GLY A 242 4.45 -33.10 0.19
N ARG A 243 4.31 -32.06 1.02
CA ARG A 243 3.08 -31.29 1.22
C ARG A 243 2.96 -30.22 0.13
N VAL A 244 1.74 -29.85 -0.23
CA VAL A 244 1.51 -28.83 -1.27
C VAL A 244 2.05 -27.47 -0.78
N ASP A 245 2.91 -26.86 -1.59
CA ASP A 245 3.58 -25.60 -1.29
C ASP A 245 3.75 -24.78 -2.58
N CYS A 246 3.13 -23.60 -2.62
CA CYS A 246 3.03 -22.74 -3.79
C CYS A 246 4.03 -21.59 -3.82
N HIS A 247 4.98 -21.46 -2.87
CA HIS A 247 6.01 -20.40 -2.92
C HIS A 247 6.81 -20.41 -4.24
N GLY A 248 6.93 -21.59 -4.87
CA GLY A 248 7.60 -21.75 -6.16
C GLY A 248 6.79 -21.29 -7.39
N PHE A 249 5.53 -20.86 -7.23
CA PHE A 249 4.61 -20.60 -8.34
C PHE A 249 5.18 -19.66 -9.40
N TYR A 250 5.72 -18.51 -9.01
CA TYR A 250 6.29 -17.56 -9.95
C TYR A 250 7.50 -18.12 -10.70
N ASN A 251 8.34 -18.93 -10.06
CA ASN A 251 9.47 -19.57 -10.72
C ASN A 251 9.01 -20.60 -11.77
N VAL A 252 8.02 -21.44 -11.42
CA VAL A 252 7.44 -22.42 -12.35
C VAL A 252 6.74 -21.73 -13.54
N LEU A 253 6.04 -20.62 -13.27
CA LEU A 253 5.41 -19.84 -14.33
C LEU A 253 6.46 -19.20 -15.24
N ARG A 254 7.55 -18.66 -14.67
CA ARG A 254 8.67 -18.09 -15.43
C ARG A 254 9.27 -19.14 -16.36
N GLU A 255 9.53 -20.35 -15.87
CA GLU A 255 10.07 -21.47 -16.67
C GLU A 255 9.15 -21.85 -17.84
N LYS A 256 7.83 -21.86 -17.63
CA LYS A 256 6.86 -22.11 -18.70
C LYS A 256 6.75 -20.98 -19.73
N LEU A 257 7.07 -19.76 -19.35
CA LEU A 257 7.01 -18.59 -20.23
C LEU A 257 8.33 -18.31 -20.96
N SER A 258 9.43 -18.95 -20.58
CA SER A 258 10.78 -18.77 -21.16
C SER A 258 10.85 -19.02 -22.67
N ASP A 259 9.84 -19.64 -23.26
CA ASP A 259 9.68 -19.75 -24.70
C ASP A 259 8.98 -18.48 -25.24
N GLY A 260 9.78 -17.51 -25.69
CA GLY A 260 9.34 -16.33 -26.44
C GLY A 260 9.66 -14.97 -25.80
N ASP A 261 9.84 -13.95 -26.64
CA ASP A 261 9.98 -12.55 -26.20
C ASP A 261 8.66 -12.03 -25.63
N THR A 262 8.66 -11.58 -24.38
CA THR A 262 7.47 -10.97 -23.74
C THR A 262 7.35 -9.50 -24.10
N LEU A 263 6.12 -9.00 -24.25
CA LEU A 263 5.89 -7.56 -24.40
C LEU A 263 6.50 -6.78 -23.22
N MET A 264 7.09 -5.62 -23.50
CA MET A 264 7.77 -4.76 -22.52
C MET A 264 6.91 -4.43 -21.28
N LYS A 265 5.58 -4.43 -21.43
CA LYS A 265 4.60 -4.18 -20.36
C LYS A 265 4.54 -5.32 -19.33
N TYR A 266 4.88 -6.55 -19.72
CA TYR A 266 4.80 -7.76 -18.90
C TYR A 266 6.15 -8.48 -18.82
N SER A 267 7.17 -7.77 -18.32
CA SER A 267 8.54 -8.30 -18.24
C SER A 267 8.64 -9.55 -17.37
N LEU A 268 9.32 -10.60 -17.88
CA LEU A 268 9.64 -11.82 -17.13
C LEU A 268 10.61 -11.60 -15.97
N HIS A 269 11.46 -10.57 -16.06
CA HIS A 269 12.38 -10.19 -14.98
C HIS A 269 11.64 -9.67 -13.75
N HIS A 270 10.39 -9.21 -13.93
CA HIS A 270 9.50 -8.74 -12.87
C HIS A 270 8.13 -9.43 -12.97
N LEU A 271 8.15 -10.76 -13.09
CA LEU A 271 6.96 -11.57 -13.34
C LEU A 271 5.88 -11.38 -12.25
N GLU A 272 6.29 -11.22 -11.00
CA GLU A 272 5.41 -10.96 -9.86
C GLU A 272 4.58 -9.70 -10.11
N PHE A 273 5.25 -8.60 -10.50
CA PHE A 273 4.59 -7.35 -10.87
C PHE A 273 3.69 -7.50 -12.10
N SER A 274 4.15 -8.23 -13.12
CA SER A 274 3.38 -8.47 -14.35
C SER A 274 2.07 -9.23 -14.06
N VAL A 275 2.14 -10.32 -13.31
CA VAL A 275 0.98 -11.13 -12.90
C VAL A 275 0.02 -10.31 -12.04
N LEU A 276 0.53 -9.61 -11.02
CA LEU A 276 -0.31 -8.77 -10.17
C LEU A 276 -0.97 -7.63 -10.94
N SER A 277 -0.30 -7.07 -11.95
CA SER A 277 -0.88 -6.05 -12.83
C SER A 277 -2.03 -6.61 -13.70
N ILE A 278 -1.89 -7.85 -14.19
CA ILE A 278 -2.95 -8.55 -14.92
C ILE A 278 -4.14 -8.79 -13.99
N ILE A 279 -3.92 -9.35 -12.80
CA ILE A 279 -4.98 -9.61 -11.81
C ILE A 279 -5.70 -8.32 -11.43
N ARG A 280 -4.95 -7.25 -11.14
CA ARG A 280 -5.48 -5.93 -10.79
C ARG A 280 -6.40 -5.36 -11.87
N GLN A 281 -6.07 -5.59 -13.14
CA GLN A 281 -6.81 -5.07 -14.29
C GLN A 281 -8.04 -5.95 -14.63
N TYR A 282 -7.86 -7.26 -14.76
CA TYR A 282 -8.87 -8.17 -15.30
C TYR A 282 -9.66 -8.96 -14.23
N ASN A 283 -9.13 -9.09 -13.01
CA ASN A 283 -9.82 -9.66 -11.85
C ASN A 283 -9.90 -8.65 -10.70
N HIS A 284 -10.38 -7.45 -11.03
CA HIS A 284 -10.39 -6.29 -10.15
C HIS A 284 -11.11 -6.53 -8.81
N LYS A 285 -12.19 -7.33 -8.83
CA LYS A 285 -12.97 -7.64 -7.63
C LYS A 285 -12.14 -8.40 -6.59
N SER A 286 -11.41 -9.43 -7.02
CA SER A 286 -10.57 -10.23 -6.11
C SER A 286 -9.39 -9.41 -5.61
N TRP A 287 -8.78 -8.62 -6.50
CA TRP A 287 -7.72 -7.67 -6.13
C TRP A 287 -8.16 -6.67 -5.05
N GLN A 288 -9.29 -5.99 -5.24
CA GLN A 288 -9.79 -5.01 -4.26
C GLN A 288 -10.13 -5.66 -2.92
N ALA A 289 -10.74 -6.84 -2.94
CA ALA A 289 -11.03 -7.59 -1.71
C ALA A 289 -9.74 -7.94 -0.96
N TYR A 290 -8.71 -8.40 -1.68
CA TYR A 290 -7.40 -8.76 -1.13
C TYR A 290 -6.70 -7.59 -0.43
N ILE A 291 -6.65 -6.41 -1.07
CA ILE A 291 -5.90 -5.26 -0.56
C ILE A 291 -6.67 -4.37 0.41
N SER A 292 -8.01 -4.48 0.45
CA SER A 292 -8.88 -3.52 1.17
C SER A 292 -8.50 -3.31 2.65
N PRO A 293 -8.22 -4.34 3.47
CA PRO A 293 -7.87 -4.11 4.87
C PRO A 293 -6.58 -3.31 5.04
N VAL A 294 -5.59 -3.59 4.20
CA VAL A 294 -4.28 -2.92 4.21
C VAL A 294 -4.40 -1.49 3.69
N LYS A 295 -5.14 -1.30 2.59
CA LYS A 295 -5.44 0.02 2.04
C LYS A 295 -6.12 0.92 3.08
N ASP A 296 -7.15 0.41 3.75
CA ASP A 296 -7.86 1.14 4.80
C ASP A 296 -6.95 1.50 5.97
N ALA A 297 -6.08 0.58 6.39
CA ALA A 297 -5.11 0.81 7.45
C ALA A 297 -4.10 1.91 7.07
N MET A 298 -3.57 1.84 5.84
CA MET A 298 -2.65 2.84 5.29
C MET A 298 -3.29 4.23 5.23
N GLU A 299 -4.52 4.34 4.73
CA GLU A 299 -5.22 5.64 4.64
C GLU A 299 -5.56 6.21 6.02
N LYS A 300 -5.98 5.37 6.97
CA LYS A 300 -6.22 5.78 8.37
C LYS A 300 -4.93 6.27 9.03
N ALA A 301 -3.84 5.53 8.88
CA ALA A 301 -2.52 5.91 9.37
C ALA A 301 -2.09 7.25 8.76
N PHE A 302 -2.27 7.43 7.45
CA PHE A 302 -1.96 8.68 6.78
C PHE A 302 -2.80 9.86 7.29
N ALA A 303 -4.11 9.69 7.45
CA ALA A 303 -4.98 10.74 8.00
C ALA A 303 -4.55 11.16 9.41
N HIS A 304 -4.20 10.19 10.26
CA HIS A 304 -3.69 10.46 11.61
C HIS A 304 -2.31 11.16 11.57
N HIS A 305 -1.41 10.69 10.69
CA HIS A 305 -0.09 11.26 10.48
C HIS A 305 -0.18 12.73 10.05
N VAL A 306 -1.03 13.05 9.07
CA VAL A 306 -1.25 14.42 8.63
C VAL A 306 -1.73 15.30 9.78
N LYS A 307 -2.65 14.83 10.63
CA LYS A 307 -3.12 15.59 11.80
C LYS A 307 -1.99 15.91 12.78
N MET A 308 -1.06 14.98 13.00
CA MET A 308 0.06 15.18 13.94
C MET A 308 1.15 16.11 13.38
N PHE A 309 1.35 16.12 12.07
CA PHE A 309 2.38 16.94 11.41
C PHE A 309 1.85 18.25 10.80
N THR A 310 0.54 18.45 10.74
CA THR A 310 -0.05 19.73 10.31
C THR A 310 -0.14 20.65 11.53
N PRO A 311 0.64 21.73 11.60
CA PRO A 311 0.56 22.64 12.73
C PRO A 311 -0.75 23.44 12.64
N ASP A 312 -1.68 23.22 13.56
CA ASP A 312 -2.66 24.25 13.89
C ASP A 312 -2.04 25.20 14.93
N ARG A 313 -1.01 25.94 14.48
CA ARG A 313 -0.29 26.91 15.32
C ARG A 313 -1.03 28.24 15.46
N PHE A 314 -2.21 28.39 14.86
CA PHE A 314 -2.99 29.63 14.96
C PHE A 314 -3.71 29.75 16.32
N ASN A 315 -3.99 28.63 16.99
CA ASN A 315 -4.72 28.58 18.25
C ASN A 315 -3.91 27.91 19.39
N LEU A 316 -2.66 28.35 19.62
CA LEU A 316 -2.08 28.20 20.96
C LEU A 316 -2.75 29.21 21.91
N THR A 317 -4.06 29.03 22.15
CA THR A 317 -4.77 29.61 23.29
C THR A 317 -4.72 28.62 24.45
N GLU A 318 -3.53 28.38 24.98
CA GLU A 318 -3.37 28.21 26.42
C GLU A 318 -2.37 29.26 26.89
N ILE A 319 -2.82 30.51 26.86
CA ILE A 319 -2.25 31.55 27.73
C ILE A 319 -2.76 31.20 29.12
N GLY A 320 -1.83 30.76 29.97
CA GLY A 320 -1.93 30.39 31.38
C GLY A 320 -3.30 30.50 32.06
N ARG A 321 -3.78 29.38 32.60
CA ARG A 321 -4.47 29.46 33.90
C ARG A 321 -3.41 29.83 34.94
N GLY A 322 -3.27 31.13 35.17
CA GLY A 322 -2.60 31.61 36.38
C GLY A 322 -3.36 31.09 37.59
N GLU A 323 -2.62 30.46 38.50
CA GLU A 323 -2.94 30.52 39.93
C GLU A 323 -2.64 31.93 40.45
#